data_AF-A0A175K1G6-F1
#
_entry.id   AF-A0A175K1G6-F1
#
_cell.length_a   1.000
_cell.length_b   1.000
_cell.length_c   1.000
_cell.angle_alpha   90.00
_cell.angle_beta   90.00
_cell.angle_gamma   90.00
#
_symmetry.space_group_name_H-M   'P 1'
#
loop_
_entity.id
_entity.type
_entity.pdbx_description
1 polymer ?
#
loop_
_entity_poly.entity_id
_entity_poly.type
_entity_poly.pdbx_seq_one_letter_code
_entity_poly.pdbx_strand_id
1 'polypeptide(L)'
;MLTKHSNTERMKRSAEIAYLKEYYPQNLVQFHKIGVKLQNAPEKENEVVVEPDVHFQIDGKEYLVFFNNHLREINTVLNRWLENEISEHYIIMPDIIKMLVKQVAEKGKTDKGIIRHLKAAGIGLIPGYGQYQAIRMWTCNIFPTLVSSEVKEDEDRIFRLAYHVYKTKELIEKYGSEIQSGKICAICIEKSFNGKSEYMTVCDNEFYQKLESKLFEIMSSYEKSKDEKLNDLNTFLYGYEKIIQPTVDEWRRMCFCFVINRVNYYLTRQYELLSDKSYEELKTMTNLRKRLNQLAIKYKHLYLTNTQILLGIRISRCKILVDNRKCKTIFIESSNVREFYKKINKRLDAEVQILTNKYSFSKFTLEKIIKTAQSLNLDNIQDSIDKKKKEINEKKEEREKLLGNAATEVGKVIIEKVEAITDIAVSIYNTDSLIQQFKIKDIIDYMFTQNKIENTNEQQKDVKKENTNPPKPETNSKENKEIIQSSNTNKQNNSLPSFALNNTPLGRAIKAIKPTPEQLDKLHSSFNNFVEAQKITDEIESFKEQLSVLEKVQKLSNDFINLLKLKIELQREWLFDEIDINEYLGIIVTEDNRYVVNPRTNSERKTNHKIYEIEKVLNYNEGNEEY
;
A
#
# COMPACT_ATOMS: atom_id res chain seq x y z
N MET A 1 57.41 28.24 0.02
CA MET A 1 56.19 28.66 -0.69
C MET A 1 55.52 27.54 -1.50
N LEU A 2 56.26 26.59 -2.09
CA LEU A 2 55.72 25.56 -3.00
C LEU A 2 54.70 24.56 -2.40
N THR A 3 54.60 24.43 -1.07
CA THR A 3 53.70 23.46 -0.41
C THR A 3 52.26 23.93 -0.21
N LYS A 4 51.93 25.20 -0.48
CA LYS A 4 50.54 25.70 -0.34
C LYS A 4 49.66 25.37 -1.56
N HIS A 5 50.16 25.48 -2.78
CA HIS A 5 49.36 25.19 -3.99
C HIS A 5 48.94 23.72 -4.08
N SER A 6 49.86 22.77 -3.85
CA SER A 6 49.55 21.33 -3.93
C SER A 6 48.49 20.89 -2.91
N ASN A 7 48.44 21.50 -1.72
CA ASN A 7 47.39 21.24 -0.75
C ASN A 7 46.03 21.81 -1.20
N THR A 8 45.99 23.02 -1.78
CA THR A 8 44.74 23.59 -2.32
C THR A 8 44.19 22.77 -3.47
N GLU A 9 45.03 22.34 -4.42
CA GLU A 9 44.63 21.47 -5.53
C GLU A 9 44.14 20.10 -5.04
N ARG A 10 44.83 19.49 -4.06
CA ARG A 10 44.41 18.23 -3.45
C ARG A 10 43.07 18.36 -2.74
N MET A 11 42.82 19.46 -2.03
CA MET A 11 41.52 19.73 -1.39
C MET A 11 40.43 19.95 -2.45
N LYS A 12 40.72 20.71 -3.53
CA LYS A 12 39.78 20.90 -4.64
C LYS A 12 39.40 19.57 -5.30
N ARG A 13 40.39 18.74 -5.67
CA ARG A 13 40.16 17.43 -6.30
C ARG A 13 39.44 16.45 -5.36
N SER A 14 39.66 16.57 -4.05
CA SER A 14 38.93 15.78 -3.04
C SER A 14 37.46 16.22 -2.92
N ALA A 15 37.17 17.52 -3.01
CA ALA A 15 35.81 18.06 -3.07
C ALA A 15 35.11 17.68 -4.39
N GLU A 16 35.82 17.72 -5.53
CA GLU A 16 35.30 17.27 -6.84
C GLU A 16 34.98 15.76 -6.84
N ILE A 17 35.82 14.93 -6.22
CA ILE A 17 35.54 13.49 -6.01
C ILE A 17 34.32 13.29 -5.10
N ALA A 18 34.19 14.06 -4.02
CA ALA A 18 33.04 13.97 -3.12
C ALA A 18 31.75 14.36 -3.86
N TYR A 19 31.77 15.46 -4.62
CA TYR A 19 30.68 15.92 -5.46
C TYR A 19 30.27 14.86 -6.51
N LEU A 20 31.21 14.28 -7.25
CA LEU A 20 30.90 13.23 -8.23
C LEU A 20 30.34 11.93 -7.61
N LYS A 21 30.60 11.67 -6.31
CA LYS A 21 30.02 10.54 -5.57
C LYS A 21 28.62 10.86 -5.04
N GLU A 22 28.42 12.07 -4.52
CA GLU A 22 27.14 12.55 -3.99
C GLU A 22 26.11 12.74 -5.11
N TYR A 23 26.52 13.33 -6.22
CA TYR A 23 25.68 13.60 -7.39
C TYR A 23 25.90 12.59 -8.54
N TYR A 24 26.24 11.34 -8.21
CA TYR A 24 26.37 10.28 -9.23
C TYR A 24 24.99 9.95 -9.82
N PRO A 25 24.78 10.03 -11.15
CA PRO A 25 23.42 9.98 -11.70
C PRO A 25 22.78 8.60 -11.52
N GLN A 26 21.50 8.58 -11.15
CA GLN A 26 20.75 7.35 -10.92
C GLN A 26 20.68 6.45 -12.17
N ASN A 27 20.63 5.13 -11.97
CA ASN A 27 20.52 4.17 -13.08
C ASN A 27 19.07 4.08 -13.61
N LEU A 28 18.74 4.93 -14.59
CA LEU A 28 17.43 4.84 -15.25
C LEU A 28 17.30 3.64 -16.18
N VAL A 29 18.40 2.99 -16.56
CA VAL A 29 18.41 1.87 -17.54
C VAL A 29 18.15 0.52 -16.89
N GLN A 30 18.40 0.34 -15.58
CA GLN A 30 18.08 -0.89 -14.86
C GLN A 30 16.58 -1.19 -14.97
N PHE A 31 16.21 -2.34 -15.52
CA PHE A 31 14.82 -2.78 -15.49
C PHE A 31 14.49 -3.27 -14.09
N HIS A 32 13.52 -2.63 -13.45
CA HIS A 32 12.89 -3.23 -12.29
C HIS A 32 12.09 -4.42 -12.76
N LYS A 33 12.16 -5.50 -12.00
CA LYS A 33 11.15 -6.54 -11.87
C LYS A 33 9.75 -6.08 -12.33
N ILE A 34 9.39 -6.45 -13.57
CA ILE A 34 8.11 -6.13 -14.21
C ILE A 34 7.18 -7.31 -13.99
N GLY A 35 5.93 -7.02 -13.65
CA GLY A 35 4.86 -8.00 -13.69
C GLY A 35 4.53 -8.43 -15.11
N VAL A 36 4.76 -9.71 -15.41
CA VAL A 36 4.17 -10.37 -16.58
C VAL A 36 2.84 -10.94 -16.12
N LYS A 37 1.77 -10.19 -16.44
CA LYS A 37 0.40 -10.68 -16.28
C LYS A 37 0.01 -11.48 -17.52
N LEU A 38 0.16 -12.78 -17.40
CA LEU A 38 -0.28 -13.75 -18.41
C LEU A 38 -1.82 -13.70 -18.46
N GLN A 39 -2.37 -13.60 -19.67
CA GLN A 39 -3.81 -13.42 -19.84
C GLN A 39 -4.54 -14.70 -19.39
N ASN A 40 -5.64 -14.54 -18.66
CA ASN A 40 -6.47 -15.58 -18.02
C ASN A 40 -5.92 -16.21 -16.71
N ALA A 41 -4.75 -15.80 -16.20
CA ALA A 41 -4.32 -16.21 -14.86
C ALA A 41 -5.28 -15.68 -13.75
N PRO A 42 -5.57 -16.46 -12.69
CA PRO A 42 -6.63 -16.15 -11.72
C PRO A 42 -6.30 -14.94 -10.84
N GLU A 43 -7.22 -13.97 -10.74
CA GLU A 43 -6.95 -12.59 -10.28
C GLU A 43 -6.25 -12.40 -8.92
N LYS A 44 -6.24 -13.40 -8.04
CA LYS A 44 -5.68 -13.29 -6.69
C LYS A 44 -4.21 -13.73 -6.57
N GLU A 45 -3.65 -14.39 -7.57
CA GLU A 45 -2.22 -14.73 -7.65
C GLU A 45 -1.71 -14.65 -9.10
N ASN A 46 -0.39 -14.50 -9.29
CA ASN A 46 0.30 -14.62 -10.60
C ASN A 46 0.29 -13.40 -11.54
N GLU A 47 0.54 -12.21 -11.00
CA GLU A 47 1.48 -11.31 -11.71
C GLU A 47 2.89 -11.86 -11.48
N VAL A 48 3.45 -12.57 -12.46
CA VAL A 48 4.78 -13.21 -12.26
C VAL A 48 5.86 -12.17 -12.54
N VAL A 49 6.55 -11.79 -11.46
CA VAL A 49 7.47 -10.66 -11.47
C VAL A 49 8.86 -11.10 -11.94
N VAL A 50 9.20 -10.76 -13.18
CA VAL A 50 10.47 -11.10 -13.83
C VAL A 50 11.29 -9.85 -14.12
N GLU A 51 12.62 -9.94 -14.11
CA GLU A 51 13.51 -8.85 -14.46
C GLU A 51 13.96 -9.02 -15.93
N PRO A 52 13.39 -8.28 -16.89
CA PRO A 52 13.77 -8.41 -18.30
C PRO A 52 15.12 -7.74 -18.56
N ASP A 53 15.96 -8.36 -19.38
CA ASP A 53 17.18 -7.71 -19.87
C ASP A 53 16.86 -6.52 -20.81
N VAL A 54 15.68 -6.53 -21.44
CA VAL A 54 15.21 -5.51 -22.41
C VAL A 54 13.70 -5.36 -22.34
N HIS A 55 13.19 -4.12 -22.32
CA HIS A 55 11.79 -3.81 -22.62
C HIS A 55 11.68 -2.72 -23.70
N PHE A 56 10.75 -2.88 -24.63
CA PHE A 56 10.45 -1.89 -25.67
C PHE A 56 8.98 -2.00 -26.13
N GLN A 57 8.50 -0.99 -26.85
CA GLN A 57 7.15 -0.92 -27.40
C GLN A 57 7.20 -0.83 -28.94
N ILE A 58 6.37 -1.62 -29.63
CA ILE A 58 6.18 -1.66 -31.10
C ILE A 58 4.68 -1.63 -31.36
N ASP A 59 4.20 -0.74 -32.23
CA ASP A 59 2.77 -0.59 -32.58
C ASP A 59 1.79 -0.61 -31.37
N GLY A 60 2.22 -0.09 -30.21
CA GLY A 60 1.45 -0.07 -28.96
C GLY A 60 1.58 -1.32 -28.09
N LYS A 61 2.03 -2.47 -28.62
CA LYS A 61 2.36 -3.69 -27.86
C LYS A 61 3.65 -3.53 -27.08
N GLU A 62 3.69 -4.04 -25.85
CA GLU A 62 4.89 -4.10 -25.01
C GLU A 62 5.58 -5.46 -25.16
N TYR A 63 6.90 -5.48 -25.33
CA TYR A 63 7.72 -6.67 -25.49
C TYR A 63 8.84 -6.72 -24.46
N LEU A 64 9.18 -7.94 -24.03
CA LEU A 64 10.20 -8.24 -23.03
C LEU A 64 11.20 -9.24 -23.61
N VAL A 65 12.50 -8.99 -23.45
CA VAL A 65 13.56 -9.91 -23.89
C VAL A 65 14.36 -10.40 -22.70
N PHE A 66 14.67 -11.69 -22.74
CA PHE A 66 15.44 -12.41 -21.74
C PHE A 66 16.58 -13.16 -22.43
N PHE A 67 17.82 -12.98 -21.98
CA PHE A 67 18.97 -13.75 -22.45
C PHE A 67 19.20 -15.00 -21.58
N ASN A 68 20.19 -15.82 -21.94
CA ASN A 68 20.62 -17.07 -21.29
C ASN A 68 20.46 -17.08 -19.76
N ASN A 69 20.92 -16.03 -19.08
CA ASN A 69 20.86 -15.80 -17.64
C ASN A 69 19.45 -15.88 -17.04
N HIS A 70 18.43 -15.39 -17.74
CA HIS A 70 17.05 -15.36 -17.25
C HIS A 70 16.17 -16.49 -17.79
N LEU A 71 16.66 -17.32 -18.72
CA LEU A 71 15.82 -18.37 -19.35
C LEU A 71 15.28 -19.39 -18.33
N ARG A 72 16.02 -19.68 -17.25
CA ARG A 72 15.54 -20.56 -16.16
C ARG A 72 14.36 -19.95 -15.39
N GLU A 73 14.39 -18.64 -15.15
CA GLU A 73 13.30 -17.93 -14.50
C GLU A 73 12.06 -17.97 -15.39
N ILE A 74 12.23 -17.66 -16.68
CA ILE A 74 11.16 -17.75 -17.70
C ILE A 74 10.60 -19.16 -17.86
N ASN A 75 11.44 -20.19 -17.86
CA ASN A 75 10.98 -21.57 -17.90
C ASN A 75 10.12 -21.91 -16.66
N THR A 76 10.48 -21.39 -15.49
CA THR A 76 9.71 -21.56 -14.25
C THR A 76 8.36 -20.82 -14.34
N VAL A 77 8.33 -19.61 -14.89
CA VAL A 77 7.10 -18.83 -15.13
C VAL A 77 6.15 -19.60 -16.06
N LEU A 78 6.65 -20.06 -17.22
CA LEU A 78 5.85 -20.76 -18.23
C LEU A 78 5.35 -22.12 -17.73
N ASN A 79 6.15 -22.86 -16.96
CA ASN A 79 5.73 -24.12 -16.33
C ASN A 79 4.58 -23.89 -15.33
N ARG A 80 4.73 -22.92 -14.43
CA ARG A 80 3.70 -22.64 -13.42
C ARG A 80 2.37 -22.23 -14.06
N TRP A 81 2.43 -21.46 -15.15
CA TRP A 81 1.22 -21.11 -15.90
C TRP A 81 0.62 -22.32 -16.62
N LEU A 82 1.43 -23.20 -17.19
CA LEU A 82 0.95 -24.46 -17.78
C LEU A 82 0.24 -25.33 -16.74
N GLU A 83 0.80 -25.44 -15.53
CA GLU A 83 0.18 -26.16 -14.40
C GLU A 83 -1.16 -25.55 -14.00
N ASN A 84 -1.26 -24.21 -13.94
CA ASN A 84 -2.51 -23.51 -13.65
C ASN A 84 -3.57 -23.77 -14.74
N GLU A 85 -3.23 -23.60 -16.01
CA GLU A 85 -4.15 -23.81 -17.14
C GLU A 85 -4.64 -25.25 -17.21
N ILE A 86 -3.76 -26.25 -16.99
CA ILE A 86 -4.14 -27.66 -16.88
C ILE A 86 -5.08 -27.89 -15.70
N SER A 87 -4.88 -27.19 -14.57
CA SER A 87 -5.70 -27.34 -13.36
C SER A 87 -7.10 -26.73 -13.52
N GLU A 88 -7.20 -25.55 -14.13
CA GLU A 88 -8.49 -24.88 -14.39
C GLU A 88 -9.33 -25.65 -15.40
N HIS A 89 -8.71 -26.18 -16.47
CA HIS A 89 -9.39 -26.94 -17.51
C HIS A 89 -9.43 -28.46 -17.21
N TYR A 90 -8.98 -28.90 -16.02
CA TYR A 90 -8.74 -30.31 -15.68
C TYR A 90 -9.97 -31.22 -15.83
N ILE A 91 -11.15 -30.68 -15.52
CA ILE A 91 -12.42 -31.42 -15.57
C ILE A 91 -12.91 -31.61 -17.01
N ILE A 92 -12.59 -30.67 -17.90
CA ILE A 92 -13.07 -30.62 -19.28
C ILE A 92 -12.08 -31.33 -20.23
N MET A 93 -10.78 -31.24 -19.95
CA MET A 93 -9.72 -31.84 -20.76
C MET A 93 -9.65 -33.37 -20.59
N PRO A 94 -9.73 -34.18 -21.67
CA PRO A 94 -9.58 -35.63 -21.58
C PRO A 94 -8.18 -36.05 -21.12
N ASP A 95 -8.07 -37.16 -20.38
CA ASP A 95 -6.78 -37.61 -19.80
C ASP A 95 -5.70 -37.93 -20.85
N ILE A 96 -6.11 -38.36 -22.04
CA ILE A 96 -5.21 -38.51 -23.20
C ILE A 96 -4.56 -37.16 -23.51
N ILE A 97 -5.33 -36.08 -23.57
CA ILE A 97 -4.83 -34.74 -23.88
C ILE A 97 -3.89 -34.24 -22.76
N LYS A 98 -4.25 -34.43 -21.48
CA LYS A 98 -3.36 -34.13 -20.33
C LYS A 98 -2.00 -34.85 -20.45
N MET A 99 -2.03 -36.13 -20.79
CA MET A 99 -0.81 -36.92 -21.02
C MET A 99 0.01 -36.37 -22.18
N LEU A 100 -0.62 -35.99 -23.30
CA LEU A 100 0.07 -35.42 -24.45
C LEU A 100 0.71 -34.07 -24.15
N VAL A 101 -0.01 -33.17 -23.47
CA VAL A 101 0.51 -31.86 -23.03
C VAL A 101 1.77 -32.05 -22.17
N LYS A 102 1.72 -32.97 -21.20
CA LYS A 102 2.88 -33.31 -20.36
C LYS A 102 4.06 -33.90 -21.17
N GLN A 103 3.79 -34.78 -22.14
CA GLN A 103 4.83 -35.32 -23.03
C GLN A 103 5.49 -34.25 -23.91
N VAL A 104 4.70 -33.27 -24.40
CA VAL A 104 5.23 -32.11 -25.15
C VAL A 104 6.13 -31.27 -24.25
N ALA A 105 5.68 -30.87 -23.06
CA ALA A 105 6.45 -30.05 -22.12
C ALA A 105 7.75 -30.72 -21.64
N GLU A 106 7.73 -32.02 -21.34
CA GLU A 106 8.90 -32.74 -20.83
C GLU A 106 9.95 -33.06 -21.90
N LYS A 107 9.49 -33.49 -23.10
CA LYS A 107 10.30 -34.26 -24.08
C LYS A 107 10.21 -33.73 -25.51
N GLY A 108 9.36 -32.73 -25.79
CA GLY A 108 9.16 -32.19 -27.15
C GLY A 108 8.56 -33.18 -28.15
N LYS A 109 8.11 -34.36 -27.71
CA LYS A 109 7.70 -35.46 -28.58
C LYS A 109 6.30 -35.23 -29.15
N THR A 110 6.24 -34.74 -30.38
CA THR A 110 5.05 -34.80 -31.23
C THR A 110 5.10 -36.05 -32.10
N ASP A 111 4.47 -37.13 -31.64
CA ASP A 111 4.37 -38.38 -32.39
C ASP A 111 3.68 -38.15 -33.76
N LYS A 112 3.98 -38.96 -34.78
CA LYS A 112 3.44 -38.79 -36.14
C LYS A 112 1.92 -38.88 -36.18
N GLY A 113 1.30 -39.64 -35.28
CA GLY A 113 -0.16 -39.67 -35.07
C GLY A 113 -0.71 -38.37 -34.47
N ILE A 114 0.06 -37.71 -33.58
CA ILE A 114 -0.30 -36.46 -32.93
C ILE A 114 -0.23 -35.29 -33.93
N ILE A 115 0.81 -35.22 -34.76
CA ILE A 115 0.89 -34.23 -35.86
C ILE A 115 -0.31 -34.39 -36.81
N ARG A 116 -0.74 -35.63 -37.06
CA ARG A 116 -1.91 -35.92 -37.92
C ARG A 116 -3.23 -35.49 -37.27
N HIS A 117 -3.39 -35.69 -35.95
CA HIS A 117 -4.56 -35.22 -35.20
C HIS A 117 -4.61 -33.69 -35.10
N LEU A 118 -3.51 -33.02 -34.79
CA LEU A 118 -3.45 -31.57 -34.67
C LEU A 118 -3.71 -30.89 -36.04
N LYS A 119 -3.15 -31.42 -37.14
CA LYS A 119 -3.50 -30.99 -38.50
C LYS A 119 -4.98 -31.26 -38.86
N ALA A 120 -5.56 -32.37 -38.42
CA ALA A 120 -6.96 -32.69 -38.65
C ALA A 120 -7.94 -31.84 -37.80
N ALA A 121 -7.49 -31.34 -36.64
CA ALA A 121 -8.25 -30.47 -35.76
C ALA A 121 -8.24 -28.98 -36.20
N GLY A 122 -7.54 -28.64 -37.29
CA GLY A 122 -7.35 -27.24 -37.73
C GLY A 122 -6.33 -26.47 -36.88
N ILE A 123 -5.63 -27.14 -35.96
CA ILE A 123 -4.61 -26.53 -35.10
C ILE A 123 -3.38 -26.23 -35.95
N GLY A 124 -3.15 -24.95 -36.22
CA GLY A 124 -2.10 -24.41 -37.07
C GLY A 124 -0.68 -24.54 -36.50
N LEU A 125 -0.24 -25.75 -36.20
CA LEU A 125 1.15 -26.05 -35.84
C LEU A 125 2.03 -26.09 -37.09
N ILE A 126 2.52 -24.91 -37.47
CA ILE A 126 3.91 -24.49 -37.27
C ILE A 126 4.01 -23.09 -37.89
N PRO A 127 4.03 -22.03 -37.08
CA PRO A 127 4.65 -20.79 -37.48
C PRO A 127 6.09 -20.75 -36.99
N GLY A 128 7.03 -20.79 -37.92
CA GLY A 128 8.35 -20.19 -37.70
C GLY A 128 8.21 -18.67 -37.74
N TYR A 129 7.64 -18.06 -36.69
CA TYR A 129 7.54 -16.60 -36.62
C TYR A 129 8.93 -15.99 -36.38
N GLY A 130 9.44 -15.40 -37.46
CA GLY A 130 10.81 -14.95 -37.63
C GLY A 130 11.20 -14.81 -39.12
N GLN A 131 10.53 -15.53 -40.03
CA GLN A 131 10.74 -15.43 -41.49
C GLN A 131 9.43 -15.48 -42.31
N TYR A 132 8.48 -14.55 -42.07
CA TYR A 132 7.27 -14.45 -42.90
C TYR A 132 6.90 -13.02 -43.30
N GLN A 133 7.61 -12.48 -44.28
CA GLN A 133 7.08 -11.44 -45.19
C GLN A 133 7.03 -11.88 -46.67
N ALA A 134 7.53 -13.08 -47.02
CA ALA A 134 7.70 -13.50 -48.42
C ALA A 134 6.60 -14.42 -48.99
N ILE A 135 5.75 -15.03 -48.16
CA ILE A 135 4.71 -15.99 -48.62
C ILE A 135 3.33 -15.47 -48.23
N ARG A 136 2.92 -14.37 -48.88
CA ARG A 136 1.55 -13.82 -48.81
C ARG A 136 0.72 -14.16 -50.06
N MET A 137 1.16 -15.14 -50.84
CA MET A 137 0.49 -15.66 -52.03
C MET A 137 0.43 -17.19 -51.98
N TRP A 138 -0.76 -17.72 -52.30
CA TRP A 138 -1.12 -19.14 -52.43
C TRP A 138 -1.16 -19.88 -51.06
N THR A 139 -2.32 -20.17 -50.46
CA THR A 139 -3.50 -20.82 -51.04
C THR A 139 -4.82 -20.38 -50.39
N CYS A 140 -5.90 -20.37 -51.17
CA CYS A 140 -7.25 -20.09 -50.68
C CYS A 140 -7.96 -21.34 -50.15
N ASN A 141 -8.97 -21.12 -49.31
CA ASN A 141 -10.19 -21.92 -49.11
C ASN A 141 -10.06 -23.46 -49.08
N ILE A 142 -10.19 -24.05 -47.89
CA ILE A 142 -10.93 -25.30 -47.64
C ILE A 142 -11.24 -25.42 -46.13
N PHE A 143 -12.50 -25.76 -45.79
CA PHE A 143 -13.10 -25.99 -44.45
C PHE A 143 -13.24 -24.86 -43.42
N PRO A 144 -14.34 -24.09 -43.51
CA PRO A 144 -14.98 -23.40 -42.39
C PRO A 144 -16.23 -24.15 -41.88
N THR A 145 -16.10 -25.39 -41.37
CA THR A 145 -17.19 -26.09 -40.64
C THR A 145 -16.72 -27.40 -39.98
N LEU A 146 -16.39 -27.37 -38.67
CA LEU A 146 -16.73 -28.46 -37.71
C LEU A 146 -16.52 -28.02 -36.23
N VAL A 147 -17.62 -27.60 -35.61
CA VAL A 147 -17.79 -27.33 -34.16
C VAL A 147 -16.89 -26.23 -33.56
N SER A 148 -17.52 -25.06 -33.36
CA SER A 148 -17.06 -23.97 -32.50
C SER A 148 -17.27 -24.29 -31.01
N SER A 149 -16.26 -24.07 -30.18
CA SER A 149 -16.38 -23.89 -28.73
C SER A 149 -15.05 -23.39 -28.16
N GLU A 150 -15.10 -22.56 -27.12
CA GLU A 150 -13.93 -21.98 -26.44
C GLU A 150 -12.92 -23.06 -26.02
N VAL A 151 -13.41 -24.25 -25.64
CA VAL A 151 -12.61 -25.44 -25.28
C VAL A 151 -11.50 -25.79 -26.29
N LYS A 152 -11.75 -25.72 -27.60
CA LYS A 152 -10.70 -25.98 -28.61
C LYS A 152 -9.64 -24.88 -28.66
N GLU A 153 -10.04 -23.65 -28.37
CA GLU A 153 -9.16 -22.49 -28.33
C GLU A 153 -8.29 -22.47 -27.06
N ASP A 154 -8.80 -23.02 -25.96
CA ASP A 154 -8.08 -23.28 -24.73
C ASP A 154 -7.10 -24.46 -24.90
N GLU A 155 -7.52 -25.57 -25.53
CA GLU A 155 -6.63 -26.70 -25.85
C GLU A 155 -5.43 -26.26 -26.73
N ASP A 156 -5.65 -25.47 -27.79
CA ASP A 156 -4.56 -24.91 -28.61
C ASP A 156 -3.62 -24.00 -27.78
N ARG A 157 -4.17 -23.16 -26.90
CA ARG A 157 -3.38 -22.33 -25.97
C ARG A 157 -2.47 -23.20 -25.08
N ILE A 158 -3.03 -24.24 -24.47
CA ILE A 158 -2.30 -25.14 -23.56
C ILE A 158 -1.19 -25.91 -24.30
N PHE A 159 -1.46 -26.42 -25.50
CA PHE A 159 -0.44 -27.10 -26.31
C PHE A 159 0.71 -26.17 -26.74
N ARG A 160 0.41 -24.93 -27.13
CA ARG A 160 1.43 -23.93 -27.45
C ARG A 160 2.27 -23.60 -26.21
N LEU A 161 1.64 -23.37 -25.07
CA LEU A 161 2.35 -23.10 -23.82
C LEU A 161 3.29 -24.25 -23.42
N ALA A 162 2.84 -25.50 -23.53
CA ALA A 162 3.70 -26.68 -23.33
C ALA A 162 4.87 -26.75 -24.31
N TYR A 163 4.67 -26.36 -25.56
CA TYR A 163 5.76 -26.24 -26.54
C TYR A 163 6.75 -25.12 -26.18
N HIS A 164 6.29 -23.96 -25.70
CA HIS A 164 7.17 -22.87 -25.25
C HIS A 164 7.95 -23.23 -23.98
N VAL A 165 7.35 -23.96 -23.05
CA VAL A 165 8.04 -24.59 -21.90
C VAL A 165 9.19 -25.47 -22.39
N TYR A 166 8.89 -26.43 -23.27
CA TYR A 166 9.90 -27.35 -23.82
C TYR A 166 10.99 -26.60 -24.59
N LYS A 167 10.63 -25.64 -25.44
CA LYS A 167 11.63 -24.85 -26.19
C LYS A 167 12.50 -23.99 -25.29
N THR A 168 11.97 -23.40 -24.23
CA THR A 168 12.81 -22.70 -23.25
C THR A 168 13.80 -23.67 -22.59
N LYS A 169 13.37 -24.89 -22.26
CA LYS A 169 14.24 -25.94 -21.70
C LYS A 169 15.34 -26.39 -22.69
N GLU A 170 14.99 -26.65 -23.95
CA GLU A 170 15.95 -26.97 -25.02
C GLU A 170 17.00 -25.87 -25.21
N LEU A 171 16.60 -24.60 -25.12
CA LEU A 171 17.51 -23.46 -25.19
C LEU A 171 18.43 -23.36 -23.96
N ILE A 172 17.93 -23.62 -22.74
CA ILE A 172 18.76 -23.71 -21.53
C ILE A 172 19.79 -24.84 -21.67
N GLU A 173 19.39 -26.00 -22.20
CA GLU A 173 20.29 -27.14 -22.41
C GLU A 173 21.36 -26.87 -23.48
N LYS A 174 21.02 -26.16 -24.56
CA LYS A 174 21.96 -25.83 -25.66
C LYS A 174 22.89 -24.67 -25.33
N TYR A 175 22.39 -23.60 -24.71
CA TYR A 175 23.10 -22.32 -24.54
C TYR A 175 23.58 -22.04 -23.12
N GLY A 176 23.05 -22.77 -22.12
CA GLY A 176 23.37 -22.58 -20.71
C GLY A 176 22.73 -21.32 -20.12
N SER A 177 23.25 -20.91 -18.97
CA SER A 177 22.74 -19.77 -18.17
C SER A 177 23.69 -18.56 -18.14
N GLU A 178 24.67 -18.50 -19.03
CA GLU A 178 25.63 -17.40 -19.11
C GLU A 178 25.60 -16.73 -20.47
N ILE A 179 25.65 -15.40 -20.50
CA ILE A 179 25.86 -14.62 -21.72
C ILE A 179 27.35 -14.70 -22.07
N GLN A 180 27.70 -15.52 -23.05
CA GLN A 180 29.04 -15.65 -23.61
C GLN A 180 28.96 -15.59 -25.14
N SER A 181 29.97 -15.02 -25.79
CA SER A 181 30.05 -15.01 -27.25
C SER A 181 30.07 -16.44 -27.82
N GLY A 182 29.39 -16.65 -28.95
CA GLY A 182 29.13 -17.97 -29.54
C GLY A 182 28.01 -18.76 -28.84
N LYS A 183 27.44 -18.26 -27.73
CA LYS A 183 26.35 -18.91 -26.99
C LYS A 183 25.14 -18.02 -26.75
N ILE A 184 25.10 -16.78 -27.25
CA ILE A 184 23.98 -15.88 -26.95
C ILE A 184 22.68 -16.38 -27.61
N CYS A 185 21.69 -16.65 -26.76
CA CYS A 185 20.29 -16.86 -27.10
C CYS A 185 19.45 -15.81 -26.39
N ALA A 186 18.40 -15.35 -27.06
CA ALA A 186 17.41 -14.43 -26.52
C ALA A 186 16.00 -14.96 -26.76
N ILE A 187 15.10 -14.76 -25.80
CA ILE A 187 13.68 -15.04 -25.94
C ILE A 187 12.94 -13.71 -25.80
N CYS A 188 12.22 -13.31 -26.85
CA CYS A 188 11.36 -12.14 -26.87
C CYS A 188 9.90 -12.59 -26.70
N ILE A 189 9.21 -12.00 -25.73
CA ILE A 189 7.83 -12.35 -25.35
C ILE A 189 7.00 -11.07 -25.31
N GLU A 190 5.85 -11.06 -25.98
CA GLU A 190 4.84 -10.00 -25.83
C GLU A 190 4.34 -9.99 -24.37
N LYS A 191 4.38 -8.86 -23.67
CA LYS A 191 4.12 -8.79 -22.22
C LYS A 191 2.73 -9.30 -21.83
N SER A 192 1.73 -9.09 -22.68
CA SER A 192 0.37 -9.64 -22.57
C SER A 192 0.30 -11.08 -23.07
N PHE A 193 1.29 -11.92 -22.74
CA PHE A 193 1.41 -13.26 -23.32
C PHE A 193 0.19 -14.11 -22.94
N ASN A 194 -0.50 -14.65 -23.95
CA ASN A 194 -1.72 -15.44 -23.84
C ASN A 194 -1.62 -16.81 -24.55
N GLY A 195 -0.38 -17.25 -24.86
CA GLY A 195 -0.08 -18.51 -25.53
C GLY A 195 -0.36 -18.52 -27.04
N LYS A 196 -1.04 -17.49 -27.56
CA LYS A 196 -1.26 -17.26 -29.01
C LYS A 196 -0.51 -16.02 -29.53
N SER A 197 -0.26 -15.06 -28.66
CA SER A 197 0.60 -13.87 -28.82
C SER A 197 2.06 -14.18 -29.14
N GLU A 198 2.86 -13.15 -29.46
CA GLU A 198 4.21 -13.35 -29.99
C GLU A 198 5.22 -13.89 -28.95
N TYR A 199 5.91 -14.95 -29.35
CA TYR A 199 7.05 -15.57 -28.67
C TYR A 199 8.10 -15.90 -29.72
N MET A 200 9.25 -15.22 -29.66
CA MET A 200 10.32 -15.34 -30.65
C MET A 200 11.63 -15.76 -29.99
N THR A 201 12.30 -16.75 -30.57
CA THR A 201 13.62 -17.22 -30.14
C THR A 201 14.69 -16.70 -31.09
N VAL A 202 15.57 -15.83 -30.61
CA VAL A 202 16.68 -15.27 -31.40
C VAL A 202 17.98 -15.92 -30.91
N CYS A 203 18.44 -16.90 -31.68
CA CYS A 203 19.62 -17.71 -31.37
C CYS A 203 20.68 -17.50 -32.46
N ASP A 204 21.95 -17.67 -32.11
CA ASP A 204 23.10 -17.65 -33.05
C ASP A 204 23.17 -16.37 -33.93
N ASN A 205 22.53 -15.28 -33.50
CA ASN A 205 22.46 -14.03 -34.24
C ASN A 205 23.83 -13.35 -34.28
N GLU A 206 24.43 -13.34 -35.47
CA GLU A 206 25.79 -12.83 -35.72
C GLU A 206 26.01 -11.40 -35.19
N PHE A 207 24.99 -10.54 -35.23
CA PHE A 207 25.05 -9.19 -34.69
C PHE A 207 25.26 -9.20 -33.16
N TYR A 208 24.50 -10.02 -32.42
CA TYR A 208 24.67 -10.14 -30.96
C TYR A 208 26.02 -10.75 -30.59
N GLN A 209 26.48 -11.78 -31.32
CA GLN A 209 27.79 -12.38 -31.05
C GLN A 209 28.94 -11.38 -31.29
N LYS A 210 28.92 -10.66 -32.43
CA LYS A 210 29.91 -9.61 -32.75
C LYS A 210 29.92 -8.46 -31.75
N LEU A 211 28.74 -8.07 -31.26
CA LEU A 211 28.57 -7.01 -30.27
C LEU A 211 29.19 -7.41 -28.92
N GLU A 212 28.85 -8.59 -28.41
CA GLU A 212 29.36 -9.07 -27.13
C GLU A 212 30.86 -9.36 -27.18
N SER A 213 31.38 -9.94 -28.28
CA SER A 213 32.82 -10.14 -28.47
C SER A 213 33.61 -8.83 -28.31
N LYS A 214 33.13 -7.73 -28.92
CA LYS A 214 33.78 -6.42 -28.82
C LYS A 214 33.67 -5.80 -27.43
N LEU A 215 32.53 -5.95 -26.75
CA LEU A 215 32.40 -5.48 -25.36
C LEU A 215 33.33 -6.25 -24.42
N PHE A 216 33.45 -7.57 -24.61
CA PHE A 216 34.36 -8.42 -23.86
C PHE A 216 35.83 -8.03 -24.13
N GLU A 217 36.19 -7.78 -25.39
CA GLU A 217 37.53 -7.32 -25.81
C GLU A 217 37.92 -6.00 -25.11
N ILE A 218 37.04 -4.99 -25.18
CA ILE A 218 37.23 -3.70 -24.49
C ILE A 218 37.49 -3.93 -22.99
N MET A 219 36.61 -4.68 -22.32
CA MET A 219 36.67 -4.82 -20.87
C MET A 219 37.83 -5.71 -20.39
N SER A 220 38.27 -6.67 -21.22
CA SER A 220 39.34 -7.63 -20.90
C SER A 220 40.74 -7.16 -21.27
N SER A 221 40.90 -6.04 -21.99
CA SER A 221 42.22 -5.47 -22.32
C SER A 221 43.05 -5.24 -21.04
N TYR A 222 44.24 -5.85 -20.93
CA TYR A 222 45.10 -5.66 -19.74
C TYR A 222 45.95 -4.39 -19.81
N GLU A 223 46.14 -3.83 -21.01
CA GLU A 223 46.98 -2.66 -21.27
C GLU A 223 46.25 -1.35 -20.91
N LYS A 224 44.92 -1.33 -21.02
CA LYS A 224 44.10 -0.13 -20.80
C LYS A 224 43.75 0.08 -19.33
N SER A 225 43.76 1.35 -18.90
CA SER A 225 43.21 1.78 -17.62
C SER A 225 41.70 1.53 -17.53
N LYS A 226 41.12 1.64 -16.32
CA LYS A 226 39.66 1.46 -16.15
C LYS A 226 38.87 2.58 -16.81
N ASP A 227 39.34 3.82 -16.72
CA ASP A 227 38.76 5.00 -17.36
C ASP A 227 38.88 4.95 -18.89
N GLU A 228 40.01 4.49 -19.46
CA GLU A 228 40.15 4.25 -20.90
C GLU A 228 39.10 3.24 -21.42
N LYS A 229 38.90 2.11 -20.74
CA LYS A 229 37.86 1.13 -21.09
C LYS A 229 36.45 1.70 -21.04
N LEU A 230 36.17 2.57 -20.07
CA LEU A 230 34.87 3.23 -19.96
C LEU A 230 34.66 4.28 -21.07
N ASN A 231 35.74 4.95 -21.51
CA ASN A 231 35.72 5.82 -22.69
C ASN A 231 35.55 5.02 -24.01
N ASP A 232 36.15 3.82 -24.12
CA ASP A 232 35.88 2.91 -25.22
C ASP A 232 34.39 2.50 -25.25
N LEU A 233 33.78 2.19 -24.10
CA LEU A 233 32.33 1.90 -24.01
C LEU A 233 31.46 3.09 -24.45
N ASN A 234 31.88 4.32 -24.14
CA ASN A 234 31.20 5.54 -24.59
C ASN A 234 31.30 5.69 -26.13
N THR A 235 32.49 5.49 -26.68
CA THR A 235 32.77 5.50 -28.13
C THR A 235 32.01 4.38 -28.86
N PHE A 236 31.91 3.21 -28.24
CA PHE A 236 31.14 2.08 -28.72
C PHE A 236 29.64 2.40 -28.84
N LEU A 237 29.03 3.02 -27.81
CA LEU A 237 27.64 3.50 -27.89
C LEU A 237 27.43 4.46 -29.06
N TYR A 238 28.31 5.46 -29.21
CA TYR A 238 28.26 6.43 -30.31
C TYR A 238 28.35 5.77 -31.69
N GLY A 239 29.29 4.83 -31.85
CA GLY A 239 29.45 4.06 -33.08
C GLY A 239 28.22 3.22 -33.44
N TYR A 240 27.68 2.48 -32.48
CA TYR A 240 26.49 1.65 -32.71
C TYR A 240 25.20 2.47 -32.88
N GLU A 241 25.07 3.65 -32.25
CA GLU A 241 23.97 4.59 -32.51
C GLU A 241 23.96 5.01 -34.00
N LYS A 242 25.14 5.36 -34.55
CA LYS A 242 25.29 5.72 -35.97
C LYS A 242 25.10 4.56 -36.94
N ILE A 243 25.56 3.35 -36.58
CA ILE A 243 25.45 2.15 -37.44
C ILE A 243 24.01 1.63 -37.49
N ILE A 244 23.34 1.52 -36.34
CA ILE A 244 22.00 0.95 -36.25
C ILE A 244 20.94 1.96 -36.71
N GLN A 245 21.10 3.24 -36.36
CA GLN A 245 20.14 4.32 -36.66
C GLN A 245 18.75 4.05 -36.03
N PRO A 246 18.62 4.14 -34.69
CA PRO A 246 17.41 3.72 -33.94
C PRO A 246 16.15 4.58 -34.21
N THR A 247 16.31 5.67 -34.97
CA THR A 247 15.23 6.55 -35.44
C THR A 247 14.53 6.04 -36.70
N VAL A 248 15.17 5.18 -37.50
CA VAL A 248 14.69 4.80 -38.84
C VAL A 248 13.49 3.87 -38.78
N ASP A 249 13.56 2.82 -37.95
CA ASP A 249 12.49 1.84 -37.78
C ASP A 249 12.54 1.19 -36.38
N GLU A 250 11.47 0.47 -36.03
CA GLU A 250 11.30 -0.10 -34.69
C GLU A 250 12.17 -1.33 -34.44
N TRP A 251 12.55 -2.06 -35.50
CA TRP A 251 13.47 -3.19 -35.40
C TRP A 251 14.90 -2.72 -35.08
N ARG A 252 15.37 -1.64 -35.71
CA ARG A 252 16.62 -0.95 -35.36
C ARG A 252 16.58 -0.42 -33.94
N ARG A 253 15.46 0.18 -33.53
CA ARG A 253 15.25 0.64 -32.15
C ARG A 253 15.37 -0.51 -31.15
N MET A 254 14.74 -1.65 -31.43
CA MET A 254 14.88 -2.88 -30.65
C MET A 254 16.34 -3.36 -30.58
N CYS A 255 17.03 -3.43 -31.73
CA CYS A 255 18.44 -3.83 -31.79
C CYS A 255 19.36 -2.92 -30.95
N PHE A 256 19.11 -1.61 -30.93
CA PHE A 256 19.89 -0.66 -30.14
C PHE A 256 19.61 -0.73 -28.63
N CYS A 257 18.41 -1.13 -28.22
CA CYS A 257 18.09 -1.37 -26.81
C CYS A 257 19.05 -2.40 -26.19
N PHE A 258 19.36 -3.48 -26.93
CA PHE A 258 20.35 -4.47 -26.50
C PHE A 258 21.74 -3.86 -26.28
N VAL A 259 22.21 -2.97 -27.17
CA VAL A 259 23.49 -2.25 -27.03
C VAL A 259 23.53 -1.47 -25.72
N ILE A 260 22.49 -0.67 -25.45
CA ILE A 260 22.34 0.13 -24.22
C ILE A 260 22.42 -0.77 -22.99
N ASN A 261 21.71 -1.90 -22.99
CA ASN A 261 21.59 -2.76 -21.82
C ASN A 261 22.87 -3.55 -21.52
N ARG A 262 23.59 -4.02 -22.56
CA ARG A 262 24.92 -4.65 -22.37
C ARG A 262 25.97 -3.65 -21.87
N VAL A 263 26.00 -2.42 -22.37
CA VAL A 263 26.91 -1.39 -21.84
C VAL A 263 26.53 -1.00 -20.41
N ASN A 264 25.24 -0.89 -20.10
CA ASN A 264 24.74 -0.69 -18.74
C ASN A 264 25.16 -1.80 -17.77
N TYR A 265 25.13 -3.07 -18.21
CA TYR A 265 25.61 -4.22 -17.42
C TYR A 265 27.09 -4.07 -17.05
N TYR A 266 27.97 -3.79 -18.01
CA TYR A 266 29.41 -3.62 -17.75
C TYR A 266 29.71 -2.41 -16.85
N LEU A 267 28.99 -1.30 -17.02
CA LEU A 267 29.11 -0.13 -16.13
C LEU A 267 28.60 -0.44 -14.71
N THR A 268 27.49 -1.17 -14.57
CA THR A 268 26.91 -1.49 -13.24
C THR A 268 27.84 -2.39 -12.42
N ARG A 269 28.61 -3.30 -13.05
CA ARG A 269 29.66 -4.08 -12.37
C ARG A 269 30.81 -3.23 -11.82
N GLN A 270 30.90 -1.94 -12.17
CA GLN A 270 31.88 -1.02 -11.58
C GLN A 270 31.35 -0.28 -10.33
N TYR A 271 30.08 -0.45 -9.96
CA TYR A 271 29.43 0.33 -8.89
C TYR A 271 29.68 -0.18 -7.47
N GLU A 272 30.07 -1.45 -7.30
CA GLU A 272 30.20 -2.09 -5.99
C GLU A 272 31.19 -1.36 -5.05
N LEU A 273 32.13 -0.58 -5.60
CA LEU A 273 33.09 0.24 -4.87
C LEU A 273 33.25 1.64 -5.51
N LEU A 274 32.15 2.42 -5.62
CA LEU A 274 32.23 3.84 -6.02
C LEU A 274 33.15 4.67 -5.11
N SER A 275 33.30 4.28 -3.84
CA SER A 275 34.21 4.89 -2.86
C SER A 275 35.68 4.89 -3.30
N ASP A 276 36.10 3.87 -4.05
CA ASP A 276 37.50 3.54 -4.28
C ASP A 276 37.99 3.99 -5.67
N LYS A 277 37.09 4.63 -6.44
CA LYS A 277 37.37 5.16 -7.77
C LYS A 277 38.16 6.47 -7.71
N SER A 278 39.10 6.61 -8.64
CA SER A 278 39.78 7.87 -8.94
C SER A 278 38.82 8.91 -9.55
N TYR A 279 39.28 10.17 -9.61
CA TYR A 279 38.51 11.25 -10.24
C TYR A 279 38.21 10.98 -11.73
N GLU A 280 39.17 10.49 -12.51
CA GLU A 280 38.99 10.23 -13.95
C GLU A 280 38.01 9.06 -14.20
N GLU A 281 38.09 8.01 -13.37
CA GLU A 281 37.10 6.93 -13.38
C GLU A 281 35.70 7.49 -13.07
N LEU A 282 35.53 8.29 -12.01
CA LEU A 282 34.23 8.86 -11.65
C LEU A 282 33.68 9.82 -12.71
N LYS A 283 34.53 10.69 -13.29
CA LYS A 283 34.13 11.58 -14.39
C LYS A 283 33.64 10.77 -15.59
N THR A 284 34.41 9.76 -15.99
CA THR A 284 34.06 8.91 -17.14
C THR A 284 32.81 8.06 -16.88
N MET A 285 32.70 7.44 -15.70
CA MET A 285 31.51 6.70 -15.27
C MET A 285 30.26 7.59 -15.20
N THR A 286 30.41 8.86 -14.83
CA THR A 286 29.31 9.83 -14.76
C THR A 286 28.83 10.20 -16.16
N ASN A 287 29.76 10.50 -17.08
CA ASN A 287 29.43 10.85 -18.46
C ASN A 287 28.81 9.68 -19.22
N LEU A 288 29.34 8.45 -19.06
CA LEU A 288 28.75 7.25 -19.64
C LEU A 288 27.33 6.96 -19.10
N ARG A 289 27.09 7.17 -17.79
CA ARG A 289 25.75 7.03 -17.20
C ARG A 289 24.77 8.08 -17.71
N LYS A 290 25.18 9.36 -17.78
CA LYS A 290 24.36 10.44 -18.36
C LYS A 290 23.93 10.10 -19.80
N ARG A 291 24.88 9.64 -20.64
CA ARG A 291 24.60 9.19 -22.00
C ARG A 291 23.64 7.99 -22.04
N LEU A 292 23.87 6.95 -21.24
CA LEU A 292 22.98 5.77 -21.18
C LEU A 292 21.54 6.17 -20.83
N ASN A 293 21.37 7.04 -19.82
CA ASN A 293 20.07 7.57 -19.43
C ASN A 293 19.42 8.39 -20.55
N GLN A 294 20.19 9.27 -21.22
CA GLN A 294 19.72 10.06 -22.37
C GLN A 294 19.24 9.16 -23.52
N LEU A 295 20.04 8.18 -23.94
CA LEU A 295 19.70 7.26 -25.02
C LEU A 295 18.45 6.44 -24.69
N ALA A 296 18.32 5.96 -23.45
CA ALA A 296 17.15 5.22 -23.00
C ALA A 296 15.86 6.06 -23.01
N ILE A 297 15.93 7.36 -22.74
CA ILE A 297 14.79 8.29 -22.83
C ILE A 297 14.50 8.63 -24.30
N LYS A 298 15.50 9.11 -25.03
CA LYS A 298 15.45 9.49 -26.46
C LYS A 298 14.79 8.41 -27.33
N TYR A 299 15.09 7.15 -27.05
CA TYR A 299 14.57 6.00 -27.80
C TYR A 299 13.46 5.22 -27.09
N LYS A 300 12.86 5.79 -26.03
CA LYS A 300 11.68 5.22 -25.31
C LYS A 300 11.89 3.80 -24.78
N HIS A 301 13.10 3.51 -24.30
CA HIS A 301 13.44 2.24 -23.65
C HIS A 301 13.11 2.20 -22.15
N LEU A 302 12.68 3.33 -21.58
CA LEU A 302 12.18 3.37 -20.21
C LEU A 302 10.75 2.82 -20.12
N TYR A 303 10.54 1.91 -19.17
CA TYR A 303 9.20 1.43 -18.78
C TYR A 303 8.43 2.52 -18.01
N LEU A 304 7.77 3.40 -18.77
CA LEU A 304 6.97 4.55 -18.31
C LEU A 304 5.47 4.26 -18.34
N THR A 305 5.04 3.12 -17.80
CA THR A 305 3.61 2.76 -17.67
C THR A 305 3.12 2.69 -16.23
N ASN A 306 4.02 2.77 -15.24
CA ASN A 306 3.61 2.78 -13.83
C ASN A 306 2.72 3.99 -13.53
N THR A 307 1.63 3.72 -12.82
CA THR A 307 0.85 4.72 -12.09
C THR A 307 1.33 4.72 -10.65
N GLN A 308 1.72 5.88 -10.12
CA GLN A 308 2.07 6.03 -8.71
C GLN A 308 1.27 7.12 -8.04
N ILE A 309 1.11 6.99 -6.73
CA ILE A 309 0.50 8.00 -5.87
C ILE A 309 1.59 8.56 -4.96
N LEU A 310 1.76 9.89 -5.02
CA LEU A 310 2.63 10.66 -4.12
C LEU A 310 1.76 11.74 -3.47
N LEU A 311 1.67 11.74 -2.13
CA LEU A 311 0.76 12.62 -1.36
C LEU A 311 -0.68 12.68 -1.93
N GLY A 312 -1.21 11.52 -2.32
CA GLY A 312 -2.55 11.40 -2.91
C GLY A 312 -2.70 12.03 -4.31
N ILE A 313 -1.62 12.47 -4.96
CA ILE A 313 -1.62 12.90 -6.37
C ILE A 313 -1.25 11.71 -7.24
N ARG A 314 -2.13 11.38 -8.20
CA ARG A 314 -1.90 10.33 -9.19
C ARG A 314 -0.98 10.82 -10.32
N ILE A 315 0.21 10.24 -10.36
CA ILE A 315 1.22 10.40 -11.40
C ILE A 315 1.08 9.20 -12.35
N SER A 316 0.66 9.47 -13.57
CA SER A 316 0.63 8.48 -14.66
C SER A 316 1.95 8.50 -15.42
N ARG A 317 2.36 7.36 -15.97
CA ARG A 317 3.53 7.21 -16.85
C ARG A 317 4.85 7.63 -16.21
N CYS A 318 5.12 7.08 -15.03
CA CYS A 318 6.40 7.24 -14.33
C CYS A 318 7.21 5.93 -14.35
N LYS A 319 8.50 6.02 -14.02
CA LYS A 319 9.32 4.86 -13.66
C LYS A 319 9.59 4.88 -12.16
N ILE A 320 9.37 3.74 -11.50
CA ILE A 320 9.78 3.55 -10.11
C ILE A 320 11.27 3.22 -10.12
N LEU A 321 12.07 3.90 -9.30
CA LEU A 321 13.50 3.60 -9.11
C LEU A 321 13.75 2.92 -7.76
N VAL A 322 13.04 3.36 -6.73
CA VAL A 322 13.02 2.74 -5.40
C VAL A 322 11.58 2.81 -4.86
N ASP A 323 11.05 1.73 -4.30
CA ASP A 323 9.81 1.76 -3.52
C ASP A 323 9.97 0.81 -2.32
N ASN A 324 10.17 1.38 -1.14
CA ASN A 324 10.25 0.64 0.12
C ASN A 324 9.67 1.48 1.27
N ARG A 325 9.54 0.89 2.47
CA ARG A 325 8.90 1.54 3.63
C ARG A 325 9.56 2.86 4.04
N LYS A 326 10.88 3.02 3.82
CA LYS A 326 11.65 4.22 4.19
C LYS A 326 11.72 5.23 3.05
N CYS A 327 12.00 4.79 1.83
CA CYS A 327 12.28 5.68 0.70
C CYS A 327 11.48 5.26 -0.54
N LYS A 328 10.96 6.26 -1.25
CA LYS A 328 10.30 6.11 -2.54
C LYS A 328 10.89 7.10 -3.54
N THR A 329 11.52 6.59 -4.59
CA THR A 329 12.15 7.37 -5.66
C THR A 329 11.49 7.04 -6.99
N ILE A 330 11.00 8.07 -7.69
CA ILE A 330 10.33 7.93 -8.99
C ILE A 330 10.93 8.89 -10.03
N PHE A 331 11.08 8.43 -11.27
CA PHE A 331 11.40 9.27 -12.42
C PHE A 331 10.12 9.68 -13.18
N ILE A 332 10.04 10.95 -13.54
CA ILE A 332 8.94 11.56 -14.29
C ILE A 332 9.56 12.26 -15.52
N GLU A 333 9.22 11.77 -16.72
CA GLU A 333 9.64 12.37 -17.99
C GLU A 333 9.16 13.82 -18.12
N SER A 334 9.97 14.67 -18.77
CA SER A 334 9.73 16.12 -18.96
C SER A 334 8.31 16.46 -19.43
N SER A 335 7.78 15.65 -20.35
CA SER A 335 6.41 15.69 -20.89
C SER A 335 5.32 15.74 -19.79
N ASN A 336 5.52 15.00 -18.70
CA ASN A 336 4.54 14.81 -17.63
C ASN A 336 4.76 15.75 -16.41
N VAL A 337 5.96 16.34 -16.26
CA VAL A 337 6.30 17.20 -15.11
C VAL A 337 5.37 18.41 -15.00
N ARG A 338 5.05 19.06 -16.11
CA ARG A 338 4.12 20.22 -16.15
C ARG A 338 2.70 19.84 -15.73
N GLU A 339 2.23 18.62 -15.99
CA GLU A 339 0.93 18.14 -15.53
C GLU A 339 0.96 17.84 -14.02
N PHE A 340 2.02 17.18 -13.56
CA PHE A 340 2.24 16.89 -12.15
C PHE A 340 2.27 18.17 -11.29
N TYR A 341 3.02 19.20 -11.71
CA TYR A 341 3.04 20.50 -11.03
C TYR A 341 1.67 21.19 -11.02
N LYS A 342 0.90 21.11 -12.11
CA LYS A 342 -0.49 21.61 -12.14
C LYS A 342 -1.39 20.88 -11.14
N LYS A 343 -1.23 19.56 -10.97
CA LYS A 343 -1.97 18.76 -9.97
C LYS A 343 -1.60 19.14 -8.53
N ILE A 344 -0.31 19.37 -8.24
CA ILE A 344 0.17 19.86 -6.92
C ILE A 344 -0.50 21.18 -6.56
N ASN A 345 -0.48 22.16 -7.48
CA ASN A 345 -1.10 23.47 -7.24
C ASN A 345 -2.60 23.36 -6.98
N LYS A 346 -3.36 22.64 -7.83
CA LYS A 346 -4.80 22.42 -7.64
C LYS A 346 -5.12 21.80 -6.28
N ARG A 347 -4.30 20.85 -5.83
CA ARG A 347 -4.49 20.21 -4.53
C ARG A 347 -4.19 21.17 -3.37
N LEU A 348 -3.07 21.88 -3.40
CA LEU A 348 -2.76 22.89 -2.37
C LEU A 348 -3.84 23.98 -2.29
N ASP A 349 -4.35 24.45 -3.42
CA ASP A 349 -5.47 25.40 -3.46
C ASP A 349 -6.69 24.82 -2.72
N ALA A 350 -7.10 23.58 -3.03
CA ALA A 350 -8.23 22.92 -2.39
C ALA A 350 -8.03 22.71 -0.87
N GLU A 351 -6.86 22.25 -0.44
CA GLU A 351 -6.54 22.08 1.00
C GLU A 351 -6.57 23.43 1.74
N VAL A 352 -6.10 24.54 1.13
CA VAL A 352 -6.24 25.88 1.74
C VAL A 352 -7.70 26.32 1.82
N GLN A 353 -8.55 26.02 0.84
CA GLN A 353 -9.99 26.35 0.92
C GLN A 353 -10.66 25.64 2.10
N ILE A 354 -10.33 24.35 2.30
CA ILE A 354 -10.82 23.53 3.42
C ILE A 354 -10.30 24.10 4.75
N LEU A 355 -8.98 24.25 4.90
CA LEU A 355 -8.34 24.69 6.14
C LEU A 355 -8.71 26.12 6.56
N THR A 356 -9.03 27.00 5.61
CA THR A 356 -9.42 28.39 5.90
C THR A 356 -10.93 28.65 5.83
N ASN A 357 -11.72 27.64 5.47
CA ASN A 357 -13.15 27.72 5.14
C ASN A 357 -13.50 28.88 4.19
N LYS A 358 -12.64 29.10 3.17
CA LYS A 358 -12.75 30.22 2.21
C LYS A 358 -12.61 29.71 0.78
N TYR A 359 -13.74 29.52 0.12
CA TYR A 359 -13.81 29.15 -1.29
C TYR A 359 -13.28 30.26 -2.19
N SER A 360 -12.57 29.86 -3.26
CA SER A 360 -11.99 30.78 -4.24
C SER A 360 -11.95 30.13 -5.61
N PHE A 361 -12.35 30.86 -6.65
CA PHE A 361 -12.16 30.44 -8.04
C PHE A 361 -10.77 30.82 -8.58
N SER A 362 -10.08 31.77 -7.93
CA SER A 362 -8.68 32.11 -8.22
C SER A 362 -7.71 31.28 -7.37
N LYS A 363 -6.57 30.93 -7.97
CA LYS A 363 -5.45 30.25 -7.29
C LYS A 363 -4.92 31.10 -6.14
N PHE A 364 -4.43 30.48 -5.07
CA PHE A 364 -3.76 31.20 -4.00
C PHE A 364 -2.27 31.42 -4.31
N THR A 365 -1.75 32.56 -3.85
CA THR A 365 -0.31 32.86 -3.92
C THR A 365 0.46 31.93 -2.99
N LEU A 366 1.73 31.65 -3.33
CA LEU A 366 2.60 30.81 -2.51
C LEU A 366 2.70 31.35 -1.06
N GLU A 367 2.82 32.67 -0.89
CA GLU A 367 2.80 33.32 0.43
C GLU A 367 1.55 32.98 1.26
N LYS A 368 0.37 32.96 0.65
CA LYS A 368 -0.88 32.65 1.35
C LYS A 368 -0.90 31.18 1.77
N ILE A 369 -0.43 30.28 0.91
CA ILE A 369 -0.29 28.85 1.22
C ILE A 369 0.69 28.65 2.38
N ILE A 370 1.84 29.35 2.36
CA ILE A 370 2.84 29.33 3.45
C ILE A 370 2.25 29.86 4.76
N LYS A 371 1.55 31.01 4.74
CA LYS A 371 0.87 31.57 5.92
C LYS A 371 -0.17 30.61 6.49
N THR A 372 -0.93 29.92 5.63
CA THR A 372 -1.85 28.86 6.08
C THR A 372 -1.09 27.71 6.75
N ALA A 373 0.02 27.24 6.17
CA ALA A 373 0.84 26.19 6.79
C ALA A 373 1.44 26.61 8.14
N GLN A 374 1.92 27.85 8.25
CA GLN A 374 2.44 28.41 9.50
C GLN A 374 1.36 28.57 10.59
N SER A 375 0.09 28.71 10.22
CA SER A 375 -1.03 28.75 11.16
C SER A 375 -1.45 27.37 11.70
N LEU A 376 -0.95 26.28 11.12
CA LEU A 376 -1.23 24.92 11.58
C LEU A 376 -0.38 24.57 12.80
N ASN A 377 -0.97 24.70 13.99
CA ASN A 377 -0.32 24.28 15.22
C ASN A 377 -0.44 22.75 15.40
N LEU A 378 0.43 22.00 14.70
CA LEU A 378 0.52 20.53 14.75
C LEU A 378 0.80 20.00 16.15
N ASP A 379 1.57 20.73 16.96
CA ASP A 379 1.90 20.31 18.33
C ASP A 379 0.65 20.41 19.23
N ASN A 380 -0.13 21.49 19.18
CA ASN A 380 -1.40 21.59 19.92
C ASN A 380 -2.41 20.49 19.50
N ILE A 381 -2.45 20.11 18.22
CA ILE A 381 -3.32 19.01 17.76
C ILE A 381 -2.81 17.67 18.33
N GLN A 382 -1.50 17.44 18.34
CA GLN A 382 -0.91 16.23 18.92
C GLN A 382 -1.12 16.16 20.44
N ASP A 383 -0.90 17.26 21.17
CA ASP A 383 -1.16 17.35 22.60
C ASP A 383 -2.65 17.10 22.92
N SER A 384 -3.56 17.55 22.05
CA SER A 384 -4.99 17.26 22.16
C SER A 384 -5.33 15.77 21.93
N ILE A 385 -4.68 15.13 20.96
CA ILE A 385 -4.77 13.68 20.69
C ILE A 385 -4.26 12.88 21.90
N ASP A 386 -3.10 13.25 22.43
CA ASP A 386 -2.45 12.55 23.53
C ASP A 386 -3.24 12.74 24.84
N LYS A 387 -3.76 13.96 25.09
CA LYS A 387 -4.70 14.23 26.18
C LYS A 387 -5.96 13.38 26.06
N LYS A 388 -6.59 13.32 24.88
CA LYS A 388 -7.79 12.49 24.67
C LYS A 388 -7.52 10.99 24.84
N LYS A 389 -6.35 10.51 24.43
CA LYS A 389 -5.92 9.12 24.69
C LYS A 389 -5.76 8.84 26.20
N LYS A 390 -5.23 9.80 26.96
CA LYS A 390 -5.15 9.71 28.44
C LYS A 390 -6.54 9.71 29.08
N GLU A 391 -7.40 10.67 28.74
CA GLU A 391 -8.79 10.76 29.23
C GLU A 391 -9.58 9.46 28.97
N ILE A 392 -9.42 8.85 27.77
CA ILE A 392 -10.04 7.55 27.43
C ILE A 392 -9.53 6.40 28.31
N ASN A 393 -8.25 6.39 28.68
CA ASN A 393 -7.70 5.32 29.52
C ASN A 393 -8.11 5.49 30.98
N GLU A 394 -8.04 6.72 31.53
CA GLU A 394 -8.54 7.04 32.88
C GLU A 394 -10.02 6.65 33.04
N LYS A 395 -10.85 6.94 32.02
CA LYS A 395 -12.26 6.53 32.00
C LYS A 395 -12.46 5.01 31.92
N LYS A 396 -11.60 4.26 31.22
CA LYS A 396 -11.66 2.78 31.23
C LYS A 396 -11.33 2.22 32.61
N GLU A 397 -10.31 2.75 33.27
CA GLU A 397 -9.92 2.34 34.63
C GLU A 397 -11.03 2.66 35.65
N GLU A 398 -11.65 3.84 35.55
CA GLU A 398 -12.83 4.22 36.35
C GLU A 398 -13.99 3.23 36.16
N ARG A 399 -14.33 2.91 34.91
CA ARG A 399 -15.36 1.93 34.55
C ARG A 399 -15.04 0.53 35.06
N GLU A 400 -13.81 0.06 34.89
CA GLU A 400 -13.39 -1.28 35.32
C GLU A 400 -13.42 -1.41 36.85
N LYS A 401 -13.07 -0.35 37.57
CA LYS A 401 -13.23 -0.27 39.03
C LYS A 401 -14.71 -0.34 39.45
N LEU A 402 -15.61 0.38 38.77
CA LEU A 402 -17.06 0.31 39.04
C LEU A 402 -17.64 -1.07 38.75
N LEU A 403 -17.24 -1.72 37.64
CA LEU A 403 -17.66 -3.09 37.33
C LEU A 403 -17.12 -4.11 38.35
N GLY A 404 -15.87 -3.96 38.79
CA GLY A 404 -15.28 -4.77 39.86
C GLY A 404 -16.00 -4.60 41.21
N ASN A 405 -16.36 -3.36 41.57
CA ASN A 405 -17.17 -3.07 42.75
C ASN A 405 -18.56 -3.72 42.66
N ALA A 406 -19.24 -3.60 41.52
CA ALA A 406 -20.54 -4.21 41.27
C ALA A 406 -20.48 -5.75 41.41
N ALA A 407 -19.52 -6.39 40.74
CA ALA A 407 -19.31 -7.83 40.85
C ALA A 407 -18.98 -8.29 42.28
N THR A 408 -18.24 -7.48 43.05
CA THR A 408 -17.90 -7.75 44.45
C THR A 408 -19.14 -7.71 45.36
N GLU A 409 -20.00 -6.70 45.24
CA GLU A 409 -21.22 -6.61 46.06
C GLU A 409 -22.24 -7.70 45.70
N VAL A 410 -22.40 -8.04 44.41
CA VAL A 410 -23.21 -9.21 44.00
C VAL A 410 -22.62 -10.51 44.56
N GLY A 411 -21.29 -10.67 44.50
CA GLY A 411 -20.58 -11.81 45.06
C GLY A 411 -20.84 -12.00 46.56
N LYS A 412 -20.77 -10.94 47.36
CA LYS A 412 -21.09 -10.97 48.79
C LYS A 412 -22.53 -11.44 49.05
N VAL A 413 -23.52 -10.87 48.36
CA VAL A 413 -24.94 -11.25 48.51
C VAL A 413 -25.16 -12.72 48.17
N ILE A 414 -24.44 -13.27 47.20
CA ILE A 414 -24.54 -14.68 46.82
C ILE A 414 -23.85 -15.57 47.87
N ILE A 415 -22.64 -15.23 48.33
CA ILE A 415 -21.91 -16.00 49.36
C ILE A 415 -22.71 -16.04 50.66
N GLU A 416 -23.19 -14.91 51.17
CA GLU A 416 -24.03 -14.82 52.37
C GLU A 416 -25.29 -15.69 52.27
N LYS A 417 -25.82 -15.88 51.05
CA LYS A 417 -27.00 -16.71 50.81
C LYS A 417 -26.68 -18.19 50.63
N VAL A 418 -25.48 -18.53 50.15
CA VAL A 418 -24.98 -19.91 50.07
C VAL A 418 -24.57 -20.41 51.46
N GLU A 419 -23.91 -19.58 52.28
CA GLU A 419 -23.56 -19.92 53.67
C GLU A 419 -24.82 -20.10 54.55
N ALA A 420 -25.92 -19.40 54.24
CA ALA A 420 -27.22 -19.62 54.88
C ALA A 420 -27.94 -20.91 54.44
N ILE A 421 -27.41 -21.65 53.45
CA ILE A 421 -27.97 -22.89 52.91
C ILE A 421 -26.86 -23.97 52.95
N THR A 422 -26.65 -24.54 54.13
CA THR A 422 -25.51 -25.41 54.48
C THR A 422 -25.48 -26.81 53.80
N ASP A 423 -25.97 -26.97 52.57
CA ASP A 423 -25.96 -28.28 51.89
C ASP A 423 -26.06 -28.25 50.34
N ILE A 424 -25.67 -27.16 49.66
CA ILE A 424 -25.67 -27.13 48.17
C ILE A 424 -24.31 -26.72 47.61
N ALA A 425 -23.53 -27.73 47.23
CA ALA A 425 -22.34 -27.56 46.41
C ALA A 425 -22.73 -27.24 44.95
N VAL A 426 -22.77 -25.96 44.58
CA VAL A 426 -22.92 -25.51 43.19
C VAL A 426 -21.79 -24.56 42.81
N SER A 427 -21.16 -24.90 41.68
CA SER A 427 -20.15 -24.13 40.97
C SER A 427 -20.51 -22.64 40.83
N ILE A 428 -19.78 -21.76 41.53
CA ILE A 428 -19.71 -20.32 41.24
C ILE A 428 -18.33 -20.02 40.65
N TYR A 429 -18.11 -20.51 39.43
CA TYR A 429 -17.07 -19.96 38.57
C TYR A 429 -17.71 -19.03 37.55
N ASN A 430 -17.21 -17.79 37.52
CA ASN A 430 -17.56 -16.68 36.62
C ASN A 430 -18.69 -15.73 37.11
N THR A 431 -18.33 -14.77 37.97
CA THR A 431 -19.21 -13.64 38.40
C THR A 431 -19.72 -12.78 37.24
N ASP A 432 -18.96 -12.69 36.14
CA ASP A 432 -19.40 -11.96 34.94
C ASP A 432 -20.68 -12.56 34.34
N SER A 433 -20.93 -13.85 34.56
CA SER A 433 -22.14 -14.55 34.08
C SER A 433 -23.41 -14.10 34.80
N LEU A 434 -23.33 -13.63 36.06
CA LEU A 434 -24.50 -13.23 36.84
C LEU A 434 -24.98 -11.83 36.48
N ILE A 435 -24.06 -10.90 36.22
CA ILE A 435 -24.40 -9.56 35.71
C ILE A 435 -25.00 -9.67 34.30
N GLN A 436 -24.56 -10.63 33.48
CA GLN A 436 -25.15 -10.91 32.16
C GLN A 436 -26.59 -11.49 32.19
N GLN A 437 -27.11 -11.98 33.33
CA GLN A 437 -28.48 -12.52 33.40
C GLN A 437 -29.56 -11.45 33.39
N PHE A 438 -29.23 -10.20 33.71
CA PHE A 438 -30.16 -9.07 33.71
C PHE A 438 -29.85 -8.12 32.56
N LYS A 439 -30.86 -7.73 31.77
CA LYS A 439 -30.64 -6.74 30.72
C LYS A 439 -30.44 -5.38 31.38
N ILE A 440 -29.51 -4.57 30.85
CA ILE A 440 -29.24 -3.19 31.32
C ILE A 440 -30.54 -2.40 31.49
N LYS A 441 -31.47 -2.53 30.53
CA LYS A 441 -32.79 -1.92 30.59
C LYS A 441 -33.61 -2.33 31.82
N ASP A 442 -33.60 -3.60 32.20
CA ASP A 442 -34.35 -4.10 33.36
C ASP A 442 -33.79 -3.54 34.68
N ILE A 443 -32.46 -3.31 34.75
CA ILE A 443 -31.79 -2.66 35.88
C ILE A 443 -32.13 -1.17 35.93
N ILE A 444 -32.08 -0.46 34.81
CA ILE A 444 -32.44 0.97 34.74
C ILE A 444 -33.92 1.18 35.08
N ASP A 445 -34.82 0.39 34.50
CA ASP A 445 -36.27 0.45 34.78
C ASP A 445 -36.56 0.13 36.25
N TYR A 446 -35.83 -0.82 36.86
CA TYR A 446 -35.90 -1.12 38.30
C TYR A 446 -35.46 0.07 39.15
N MET A 447 -34.26 0.61 38.95
CA MET A 447 -33.71 1.71 39.75
C MET A 447 -34.56 2.99 39.61
N PHE A 448 -35.05 3.30 38.41
CA PHE A 448 -35.93 4.44 38.19
C PHE A 448 -37.29 4.29 38.89
N THR A 449 -37.83 3.06 38.94
CA THR A 449 -39.06 2.75 39.68
C THR A 449 -38.82 2.79 41.20
N GLN A 450 -37.64 2.35 41.66
CA GLN A 450 -37.24 2.34 43.06
C GLN A 450 -37.13 3.76 43.63
N ASN A 451 -36.39 4.64 42.95
CA ASN A 451 -36.22 6.03 43.37
C ASN A 451 -37.55 6.80 43.41
N LYS A 452 -38.49 6.48 42.51
CA LYS A 452 -39.86 7.05 42.54
C LYS A 452 -40.65 6.60 43.77
N ILE A 453 -40.55 5.32 44.12
CA ILE A 453 -41.19 4.75 45.31
C ILE A 453 -40.65 5.41 46.58
N GLU A 454 -39.33 5.55 46.69
CA GLU A 454 -38.67 6.14 47.86
C GLU A 454 -39.04 7.62 48.04
N ASN A 455 -38.92 8.44 46.98
CA ASN A 455 -39.32 9.85 47.02
C ASN A 455 -40.80 10.04 47.41
N THR A 456 -41.69 9.15 46.96
CA THR A 456 -43.12 9.20 47.33
C THR A 456 -43.34 8.83 48.80
N ASN A 457 -42.56 7.90 49.34
CA ASN A 457 -42.64 7.49 50.73
C ASN A 457 -42.05 8.54 51.70
N GLU A 458 -41.04 9.30 51.28
CA GLU A 458 -40.51 10.43 52.07
C GLU A 458 -41.51 11.58 52.18
N GLN A 459 -42.13 11.99 51.07
CA GLN A 459 -43.17 13.02 51.07
C GLN A 459 -44.36 12.64 51.97
N GLN A 460 -44.68 11.35 52.11
CA GLN A 460 -45.72 10.87 53.05
C GLN A 460 -45.29 10.82 54.53
N LYS A 461 -43.99 10.87 54.83
CA LYS A 461 -43.50 10.94 56.23
C LYS A 461 -43.58 12.35 56.79
N ASP A 462 -43.26 13.38 56.00
CA ASP A 462 -43.25 14.77 56.50
C ASP A 462 -44.66 15.29 56.79
N VAL A 463 -45.65 14.96 55.96
CA VAL A 463 -47.07 15.29 56.20
C VAL A 463 -47.62 14.69 57.53
N LYS A 464 -46.97 13.65 58.09
CA LYS A 464 -47.35 13.07 59.37
C LYS A 464 -46.70 13.71 60.60
N LYS A 465 -45.70 14.59 60.44
CA LYS A 465 -45.03 15.25 61.59
C LYS A 465 -45.74 16.52 62.07
N GLU A 466 -46.54 17.18 61.24
CA GLU A 466 -47.24 18.41 61.66
C GLU A 466 -48.49 18.16 62.53
N ASN A 467 -49.04 16.94 62.53
CA ASN A 467 -50.32 16.62 63.18
C ASN A 467 -50.22 16.01 64.59
N THR A 468 -49.22 16.41 65.40
CA THR A 468 -49.15 16.08 66.83
C THR A 468 -48.78 17.28 67.69
N ASN A 469 -49.73 18.20 67.90
CA ASN A 469 -49.78 19.10 69.05
C ASN A 469 -51.24 19.39 69.43
N PRO A 470 -51.62 19.41 70.73
CA PRO A 470 -52.99 19.65 71.15
C PRO A 470 -53.36 21.15 71.11
N PRO A 471 -54.61 21.51 70.76
CA PRO A 471 -55.04 22.90 70.73
C PRO A 471 -55.22 23.47 72.15
N LYS A 472 -54.69 24.67 72.39
CA LYS A 472 -55.06 25.51 73.54
C LYS A 472 -56.32 26.34 73.20
N PRO A 473 -57.18 26.66 74.19
CA PRO A 473 -58.41 27.40 73.94
C PRO A 473 -58.19 28.92 73.98
N GLU A 474 -58.81 29.66 73.05
CA GLU A 474 -59.14 31.07 73.19
C GLU A 474 -60.60 31.33 72.75
N THR A 475 -61.16 32.44 73.23
CA THR A 475 -62.61 32.60 73.45
C THR A 475 -63.24 33.64 72.53
N ASN A 476 -64.53 33.45 72.18
CA ASN A 476 -65.43 34.37 71.47
C ASN A 476 -65.09 34.61 69.97
N SER A 477 -66.01 34.65 69.00
CA SER A 477 -67.45 34.34 68.87
C SER A 477 -67.78 34.26 67.35
N LYS A 478 -68.93 33.84 66.81
CA LYS A 478 -70.32 33.72 67.30
C LYS A 478 -71.03 32.43 66.80
N GLU A 479 -72.30 32.35 67.13
CA GLU A 479 -73.40 31.49 66.68
C GLU A 479 -73.45 31.15 65.16
N ASN A 480 -73.64 29.87 64.83
CA ASN A 480 -75.00 29.36 64.57
C ASN A 480 -75.10 27.83 64.67
N LYS A 481 -76.32 27.32 64.87
CA LYS A 481 -76.64 25.92 65.24
C LYS A 481 -77.05 25.06 64.04
N GLU A 482 -76.71 23.76 64.10
CA GLU A 482 -77.50 22.54 63.78
C GLU A 482 -76.51 21.36 63.69
N ILE A 483 -76.33 20.50 64.71
CA ILE A 483 -77.18 19.36 65.10
C ILE A 483 -77.59 18.47 63.91
N ILE A 484 -76.86 17.35 63.71
CA ILE A 484 -77.40 15.96 63.73
C ILE A 484 -76.31 15.03 64.31
N GLN A 485 -76.72 14.03 65.10
CA GLN A 485 -75.87 13.04 65.77
C GLN A 485 -75.74 11.72 64.98
N SER A 486 -74.82 10.86 65.45
CA SER A 486 -74.80 9.39 65.29
C SER A 486 -74.19 8.88 63.96
N SER A 487 -73.52 7.72 63.89
CA SER A 487 -73.27 6.67 64.89
C SER A 487 -71.86 6.09 64.78
N ASN A 488 -71.31 5.59 65.91
CA ASN A 488 -70.10 4.77 65.93
C ASN A 488 -70.30 3.43 65.18
N THR A 489 -69.23 2.93 64.54
CA THR A 489 -68.71 1.60 64.93
C THR A 489 -67.25 1.43 64.54
N ASN A 490 -66.40 1.21 65.54
CA ASN A 490 -65.01 0.81 65.33
C ASN A 490 -64.94 -0.58 64.68
N LYS A 491 -64.13 -0.71 63.63
CA LYS A 491 -63.28 -1.89 63.43
C LYS A 491 -61.85 -1.42 63.19
N GLN A 492 -61.05 -1.47 64.25
CA GLN A 492 -59.59 -1.45 64.11
C GLN A 492 -59.18 -2.67 63.29
N ASN A 493 -58.56 -2.43 62.14
CA ASN A 493 -57.65 -3.39 61.53
C ASN A 493 -56.30 -2.69 61.40
N ASN A 494 -55.32 -3.14 62.18
CA ASN A 494 -53.94 -2.72 62.04
C ASN A 494 -53.39 -3.24 60.71
N SER A 495 -53.43 -2.43 59.66
CA SER A 495 -52.55 -2.61 58.51
C SER A 495 -51.28 -1.79 58.73
N LEU A 496 -50.13 -2.47 58.73
CA LEU A 496 -48.85 -1.81 58.46
C LEU A 496 -49.00 -0.97 57.17
N PRO A 497 -48.37 0.22 57.08
CA PRO A 497 -48.29 0.92 55.80
C PRO A 497 -47.69 -0.01 54.76
N SER A 498 -48.45 -0.33 53.71
CA SER A 498 -47.92 -1.13 52.61
C SER A 498 -46.83 -0.32 51.91
N PHE A 499 -45.57 -0.68 52.11
CA PHE A 499 -44.47 -0.18 51.29
C PHE A 499 -44.88 -0.33 49.82
N ALA A 500 -44.86 0.77 49.06
CA ALA A 500 -45.10 0.69 47.63
C ALA A 500 -44.01 -0.20 47.01
N LEU A 501 -44.41 -1.23 46.26
CA LEU A 501 -43.53 -2.30 45.81
C LEU A 501 -43.10 -2.10 44.35
N ASN A 502 -41.81 -2.29 44.10
CA ASN A 502 -41.22 -2.22 42.76
C ASN A 502 -41.63 -3.45 41.93
N ASN A 503 -42.62 -3.27 41.05
CA ASN A 503 -43.26 -4.34 40.29
C ASN A 503 -42.63 -4.63 38.91
N THR A 504 -41.48 -4.02 38.61
CA THR A 504 -40.69 -4.34 37.40
C THR A 504 -40.33 -5.85 37.34
N PRO A 505 -39.97 -6.41 36.17
CA PRO A 505 -39.56 -7.82 36.07
C PRO A 505 -38.43 -8.16 37.05
N LEU A 506 -37.42 -7.29 37.13
CA LEU A 506 -36.30 -7.42 38.07
C LEU A 506 -36.76 -7.26 39.54
N GLY A 507 -37.61 -6.29 39.86
CA GLY A 507 -38.16 -6.13 41.20
C GLY A 507 -38.99 -7.34 41.68
N ARG A 508 -39.72 -7.99 40.77
CA ARG A 508 -40.41 -9.26 41.04
C ARG A 508 -39.44 -10.42 41.27
N ALA A 509 -38.34 -10.51 40.52
CA ALA A 509 -37.31 -11.53 40.71
C ALA A 509 -36.59 -11.36 42.07
N ILE A 510 -36.17 -10.13 42.41
CA ILE A 510 -35.55 -9.80 43.70
C ILE A 510 -36.52 -10.10 44.86
N LYS A 511 -37.81 -9.82 44.70
CA LYS A 511 -38.83 -10.15 45.70
C LYS A 511 -38.99 -11.67 45.91
N ALA A 512 -38.91 -12.48 44.85
CA ALA A 512 -38.95 -13.94 44.96
C ALA A 512 -37.74 -14.51 45.71
N ILE A 513 -36.59 -13.84 45.60
CA ILE A 513 -35.33 -14.17 46.27
C ILE A 513 -35.38 -13.87 47.79
N LYS A 514 -36.29 -13.01 48.27
CA LYS A 514 -36.45 -12.59 49.68
C LYS A 514 -35.11 -12.20 50.36
N PRO A 515 -34.34 -11.24 49.81
CA PRO A 515 -33.11 -10.76 50.45
C PRO A 515 -33.40 -10.13 51.82
N THR A 516 -32.40 -10.15 52.71
CA THR A 516 -32.40 -9.28 53.89
C THR A 516 -32.29 -7.80 53.46
N PRO A 517 -32.62 -6.82 54.32
CA PRO A 517 -32.41 -5.40 54.00
C PRO A 517 -30.97 -5.10 53.58
N GLU A 518 -29.99 -5.63 54.32
CA GLU A 518 -28.56 -5.45 54.03
C GLU A 518 -28.14 -6.04 52.67
N GLN A 519 -28.72 -7.18 52.28
CA GLN A 519 -28.49 -7.78 50.96
C GLN A 519 -29.14 -6.98 49.83
N LEU A 520 -30.29 -6.33 50.10
CA LEU A 520 -30.95 -5.45 49.14
C LEU A 520 -30.12 -4.18 48.91
N ASP A 521 -29.56 -3.59 49.98
CA ASP A 521 -28.71 -2.40 49.92
C ASP A 521 -27.41 -2.67 49.13
N LYS A 522 -26.76 -3.82 49.36
CA LYS A 522 -25.59 -4.27 48.57
C LYS A 522 -25.94 -4.45 47.09
N LEU A 523 -27.11 -5.01 46.78
CA LEU A 523 -27.59 -5.19 45.41
C LEU A 523 -27.91 -3.85 44.72
N HIS A 524 -28.51 -2.89 45.43
CA HIS A 524 -28.72 -1.51 44.93
C HIS A 524 -27.39 -0.79 44.67
N SER A 525 -26.41 -0.94 45.56
CA SER A 525 -25.05 -0.43 45.36
C SER A 525 -24.43 -1.01 44.08
N SER A 526 -24.56 -2.32 43.85
CA SER A 526 -24.12 -2.94 42.59
C SER A 526 -24.83 -2.37 41.36
N PHE A 527 -26.15 -2.16 41.41
CA PHE A 527 -26.89 -1.62 40.28
C PHE A 527 -26.51 -0.16 39.98
N ASN A 528 -26.27 0.66 41.00
CA ASN A 528 -25.74 2.01 40.84
C ASN A 528 -24.36 1.99 40.16
N ASN A 529 -23.41 1.22 40.69
CA ASN A 529 -22.08 1.06 40.10
C ASN A 529 -22.14 0.60 38.62
N PHE A 530 -23.06 -0.32 38.30
CA PHE A 530 -23.24 -0.81 36.93
C PHE A 530 -23.86 0.24 35.98
N VAL A 531 -24.85 1.02 36.44
CA VAL A 531 -25.43 2.12 35.68
C VAL A 531 -24.41 3.25 35.45
N GLU A 532 -23.55 3.54 36.43
CA GLU A 532 -22.45 4.50 36.27
C GLU A 532 -21.37 4.01 35.29
N ALA A 533 -20.99 2.74 35.36
CA ALA A 533 -20.09 2.12 34.39
C ALA A 533 -20.64 2.17 32.94
N GLN A 534 -21.97 2.08 32.76
CA GLN A 534 -22.59 2.26 31.45
C GLN A 534 -22.49 3.70 30.96
N LYS A 535 -22.79 4.71 31.79
CA LYS A 535 -22.62 6.14 31.42
C LYS A 535 -21.19 6.43 30.96
N ILE A 536 -20.20 5.91 31.69
CA ILE A 536 -18.78 6.07 31.32
C ILE A 536 -18.44 5.34 30.01
N THR A 537 -19.14 4.24 29.70
CA THR A 537 -18.97 3.55 28.40
C THR A 537 -19.42 4.44 27.24
N ASP A 538 -20.54 5.14 27.39
CA ASP A 538 -21.05 6.09 26.40
C ASP A 538 -20.12 7.33 26.27
N GLU A 539 -19.56 7.83 27.38
CA GLU A 539 -18.52 8.88 27.40
C GLU A 539 -17.24 8.46 26.65
N ILE A 540 -16.77 7.22 26.88
CA ILE A 540 -15.61 6.64 26.19
C ILE A 540 -15.86 6.55 24.67
N GLU A 541 -17.07 6.21 24.25
CA GLU A 541 -17.44 6.16 22.83
C GLU A 541 -17.40 7.56 22.20
N SER A 542 -18.02 8.56 22.83
CA SER A 542 -17.94 9.96 22.38
C SER A 542 -16.50 10.47 22.30
N PHE A 543 -15.64 10.13 23.26
CA PHE A 543 -14.22 10.52 23.23
C PHE A 543 -13.45 9.81 22.12
N LYS A 544 -13.76 8.56 21.76
CA LYS A 544 -13.17 7.87 20.59
C LYS A 544 -13.57 8.54 19.27
N GLU A 545 -14.81 9.02 19.14
CA GLU A 545 -15.25 9.77 17.96
C GLU A 545 -14.48 11.10 17.83
N GLN A 546 -14.38 11.86 18.93
CA GLN A 546 -13.58 13.09 18.98
C GLN A 546 -12.11 12.84 18.63
N LEU A 547 -11.52 11.76 19.16
CA LEU A 547 -10.16 11.35 18.86
C LEU A 547 -9.98 11.03 17.36
N SER A 548 -10.93 10.30 16.75
CA SER A 548 -10.93 9.98 15.31
C SER A 548 -11.00 11.24 14.44
N VAL A 549 -11.73 12.27 14.86
CA VAL A 549 -11.73 13.58 14.18
C VAL A 549 -10.37 14.27 14.31
N LEU A 550 -9.79 14.33 15.51
CA LEU A 550 -8.47 14.94 15.72
C LEU A 550 -7.36 14.25 14.92
N GLU A 551 -7.34 12.91 14.89
CA GLU A 551 -6.37 12.13 14.11
C GLU A 551 -6.52 12.35 12.59
N LYS A 552 -7.75 12.54 12.08
CA LYS A 552 -8.00 12.93 10.68
C LYS A 552 -7.50 14.35 10.39
N VAL A 553 -7.75 15.31 11.27
CA VAL A 553 -7.25 16.69 11.12
C VAL A 553 -5.72 16.69 11.11
N GLN A 554 -5.09 16.01 12.06
CA GLN A 554 -3.63 15.87 12.13
C GLN A 554 -3.05 15.26 10.85
N LYS A 555 -3.70 14.24 10.29
CA LYS A 555 -3.28 13.64 9.01
C LYS A 555 -3.36 14.66 7.86
N LEU A 556 -4.49 15.35 7.70
CA LEU A 556 -4.67 16.35 6.63
C LEU A 556 -3.67 17.50 6.74
N SER A 557 -3.43 18.01 7.95
CA SER A 557 -2.42 19.05 8.18
C SER A 557 -1.00 18.59 7.83
N ASN A 558 -0.63 17.34 8.16
CA ASN A 558 0.66 16.77 7.76
C ASN A 558 0.77 16.57 6.23
N ASP A 559 -0.29 16.05 5.58
CA ASP A 559 -0.32 15.85 4.12
C ASP A 559 -0.19 17.20 3.39
N PHE A 560 -0.89 18.25 3.85
CA PHE A 560 -0.78 19.61 3.32
C PHE A 560 0.64 20.19 3.46
N ILE A 561 1.26 20.06 4.64
CA ILE A 561 2.62 20.57 4.89
C ILE A 561 3.64 19.82 4.03
N ASN A 562 3.56 18.49 3.92
CA ASN A 562 4.44 17.72 3.04
C ASN A 562 4.23 18.08 1.56
N LEU A 563 3.00 18.37 1.13
CA LEU A 563 2.71 18.82 -0.23
C LEU A 563 3.28 20.21 -0.53
N LEU A 564 3.26 21.11 0.45
CA LEU A 564 3.89 22.42 0.35
C LEU A 564 5.42 22.30 0.24
N LYS A 565 6.07 21.43 1.04
CA LYS A 565 7.51 21.15 0.90
C LYS A 565 7.84 20.66 -0.51
N LEU A 566 7.12 19.66 -1.02
CA LEU A 566 7.32 19.15 -2.37
C LEU A 566 7.18 20.25 -3.42
N LYS A 567 6.19 21.15 -3.27
CA LYS A 567 6.08 22.33 -4.15
C LYS A 567 7.28 23.27 -4.02
N ILE A 568 7.79 23.52 -2.81
CA ILE A 568 8.94 24.41 -2.58
C ILE A 568 10.21 23.83 -3.20
N GLU A 569 10.51 22.55 -2.98
CA GLU A 569 11.69 21.92 -3.60
C GLU A 569 11.55 21.86 -5.13
N LEU A 570 10.35 21.54 -5.64
CA LEU A 570 10.08 21.67 -7.08
C LEU A 570 10.28 23.11 -7.57
N GLN A 571 9.90 24.15 -6.85
CA GLN A 571 10.11 25.54 -7.30
C GLN A 571 11.55 26.04 -7.16
N ARG A 572 12.31 25.52 -6.19
CA ARG A 572 13.76 25.80 -6.05
C ARG A 572 14.54 25.25 -7.22
N GLU A 573 14.27 24.01 -7.59
CA GLU A 573 14.88 23.41 -8.76
C GLU A 573 14.25 23.93 -10.06
N TRP A 574 12.98 24.32 -10.07
CA TRP A 574 12.22 24.52 -11.30
C TRP A 574 11.45 25.84 -11.34
N LEU A 575 12.06 26.83 -11.99
CA LEU A 575 11.37 28.04 -12.45
C LEU A 575 10.58 27.71 -13.72
N PHE A 576 9.33 27.26 -13.54
CA PHE A 576 8.45 26.75 -14.61
C PHE A 576 8.17 27.69 -15.79
N ASP A 577 8.52 28.97 -15.64
CA ASP A 577 8.28 30.04 -16.61
C ASP A 577 9.56 30.41 -17.42
N GLU A 578 10.74 29.86 -17.08
CA GLU A 578 12.04 30.26 -17.66
C GLU A 578 12.79 29.16 -18.45
N ILE A 579 12.33 27.90 -18.43
CA ILE A 579 13.12 26.75 -18.90
C ILE A 579 12.64 26.23 -20.26
N ASP A 580 13.57 26.04 -21.21
CA ASP A 580 13.30 25.30 -22.45
C ASP A 580 13.16 23.79 -22.17
N ILE A 581 12.06 23.21 -22.66
CA ILE A 581 11.73 21.78 -22.55
C ILE A 581 12.79 20.91 -23.24
N ASN A 582 13.59 21.46 -24.16
CA ASN A 582 14.66 20.75 -24.86
C ASN A 582 15.93 20.50 -24.01
N GLU A 583 16.12 21.21 -22.89
CA GLU A 583 17.35 21.13 -22.08
C GLU A 583 17.37 19.96 -21.07
N TYR A 584 16.22 19.34 -20.80
CA TYR A 584 16.10 18.29 -19.78
C TYR A 584 15.16 17.16 -20.21
N LEU A 585 15.43 15.99 -19.66
CA LEU A 585 14.76 14.74 -19.99
C LEU A 585 13.66 14.38 -18.96
N GLY A 586 13.78 14.89 -17.74
CA GLY A 586 12.77 14.73 -16.68
C GLY A 586 13.32 15.07 -15.29
N ILE A 587 12.55 14.69 -14.26
CA ILE A 587 12.97 14.76 -12.85
C ILE A 587 13.00 13.37 -12.23
N ILE A 588 13.86 13.22 -11.23
CA ILE A 588 13.73 12.19 -10.21
C ILE A 588 13.22 12.87 -8.94
N VAL A 589 12.17 12.30 -8.34
CA VAL A 589 11.56 12.74 -7.09
C VAL A 589 11.81 11.65 -6.06
N THR A 590 12.60 11.97 -5.03
CA THR A 590 12.83 11.11 -3.86
C THR A 590 11.99 11.61 -2.69
N GLU A 591 11.26 10.69 -2.05
CA GLU A 591 10.51 10.88 -0.81
C GLU A 591 11.12 9.99 0.28
N ASP A 592 11.76 10.61 1.28
CA ASP A 592 12.35 9.92 2.44
C ASP A 592 11.43 10.10 3.67
N ASN A 593 10.90 8.98 4.17
CA ASN A 593 10.04 8.89 5.34
C ASN A 593 10.91 8.82 6.62
N ARG A 594 11.37 9.97 7.09
CA ARG A 594 12.05 10.07 8.39
C ARG A 594 11.06 10.22 9.54
N TYR A 595 11.23 9.42 10.58
CA TYR A 595 10.57 9.63 11.87
C TYR A 595 11.45 10.53 12.74
N VAL A 596 10.95 11.70 13.11
CA VAL A 596 11.64 12.59 14.06
C VAL A 596 11.25 12.18 15.48
N VAL A 597 12.13 11.45 16.16
CA VAL A 597 11.99 11.20 17.61
C VAL A 597 12.32 12.49 18.35
N ASN A 598 11.40 13.00 19.17
CA ASN A 598 11.66 14.18 19.98
C ASN A 598 12.61 13.82 21.14
N PRO A 599 13.85 14.34 21.17
CA PRO A 599 14.86 13.93 22.16
C PRO A 599 14.52 14.35 23.60
N ARG A 600 13.47 15.17 23.82
CA ARG A 600 13.04 15.59 25.16
C ARG A 600 11.97 14.71 25.81
N THR A 601 11.33 13.78 25.09
CA THR A 601 10.19 13.02 25.65
C THR A 601 10.30 11.49 25.59
N ASN A 602 11.28 10.90 24.91
CA ASN A 602 11.41 9.46 24.64
C ASN A 602 10.18 8.78 23.98
N SER A 603 9.06 9.49 23.81
CA SER A 603 7.93 9.08 23.00
C SER A 603 8.26 9.23 21.51
N GLU A 604 7.90 8.21 20.73
CA GLU A 604 7.83 8.30 19.27
C GLU A 604 6.75 9.31 18.86
N ARG A 605 7.06 10.61 18.90
CA ARG A 605 6.20 11.65 18.34
C ARG A 605 6.15 11.48 16.82
N LYS A 606 5.17 10.70 16.34
CA LYS A 606 4.95 10.37 14.91
C LYS A 606 4.47 11.57 14.10
N THR A 607 5.30 12.60 14.01
CA THR A 607 5.24 13.55 12.91
C THR A 607 5.72 12.80 11.66
N ASN A 608 4.83 12.62 10.68
CA ASN A 608 5.16 12.00 9.40
C ASN A 608 5.92 13.02 8.55
N HIS A 609 7.13 13.37 8.99
CA HIS A 609 7.93 14.42 8.39
C HIS A 609 8.70 13.88 7.19
N LYS A 610 8.13 14.08 6.01
CA LYS A 610 8.78 13.66 4.76
C LYS A 610 9.81 14.69 4.32
N ILE A 611 10.94 14.20 3.83
CA ILE A 611 11.95 14.99 3.11
C ILE A 611 11.78 14.69 1.62
N TYR A 612 11.86 15.75 0.81
CA TYR A 612 11.80 15.66 -0.64
C TYR A 612 13.12 16.12 -1.23
N GLU A 613 13.59 15.38 -2.23
CA GLU A 613 14.77 15.71 -3.02
C GLU A 613 14.38 15.58 -4.51
N ILE A 614 14.84 16.54 -5.31
CA ILE A 614 14.49 16.68 -6.72
C ILE A 614 15.80 16.72 -7.52
N GLU A 615 16.09 15.69 -8.31
CA GLU A 615 17.23 15.66 -9.22
C GLU A 615 16.76 15.93 -10.65
N LYS A 616 17.45 16.84 -11.36
CA LYS A 616 17.21 17.10 -12.80
C LYS A 616 17.98 16.09 -13.64
N VAL A 617 17.28 15.37 -14.50
CA VAL A 617 17.92 14.55 -15.53
C VAL A 617 18.17 15.43 -16.74
N LEU A 618 19.34 16.08 -16.78
CA LEU A 618 19.73 16.99 -17.86
C LEU A 618 19.90 16.25 -19.20
N ASN A 619 19.62 16.95 -20.30
CA ASN A 619 19.93 16.45 -21.63
C ASN A 619 21.46 16.54 -21.86
N TYR A 620 22.09 15.43 -22.24
CA TYR A 620 23.54 15.39 -22.47
C TYR A 620 23.86 15.96 -23.85
N ASN A 621 24.12 17.27 -23.89
CA ASN A 621 24.59 17.95 -25.10
C ASN A 621 26.12 17.87 -25.17
N GLU A 622 26.64 17.13 -26.15
CA GLU A 622 28.09 16.95 -26.40
C GLU A 622 28.85 18.27 -26.70
N GLY A 623 28.15 19.41 -26.85
CA GLY A 623 28.72 20.70 -27.27
C GLY A 623 29.13 21.68 -26.16
N ASN A 624 28.94 21.37 -24.87
CA ASN A 624 29.20 22.33 -23.77
C ASN A 624 30.37 21.96 -22.84
N GLU A 625 31.09 20.86 -23.08
CA GLU A 625 32.45 20.66 -22.53
C GLU A 625 33.46 21.01 -23.65
N GLU A 626 33.63 22.31 -23.92
CA GLU A 626 34.88 22.80 -24.53
C GLU A 626 36.05 22.55 -23.55
N TYR A 627 37.22 22.25 -24.13
CA TYR A 627 38.43 21.77 -23.44
C TYR A 627 39.10 22.81 -22.52
#